data_AF-A0A8B6ECF1-F1
#
_entry.id   AF-A0A8B6ECF1-F1
#
_cell.length_a   1.000
_cell.length_b   1.000
_cell.length_c   1.000
_cell.angle_alpha   90.00
_cell.angle_beta   90.00
_cell.angle_gamma   90.00
#
_symmetry.space_group_name_H-M   'P 1'
#
loop_
_entity.id
_entity.type
_entity.pdbx_description
1 polymer ?
#
loop_
_entity_poly.entity_id
_entity_poly.type
_entity_poly.pdbx_seq_one_letter_code
_entity_poly.pdbx_strand_id
1 'polypeptide(L)'
;MVPRKLHVCEMILEHEGVMGYITIHELQMDLIPLDRDILSLELPQFFRSFYLDSDHTWIQTIAKSLINIQALCGIIPNVYGIGKGSK
;
A
#
# COMPACT_ATOMS: atom_id res chain seq x y z
N MET A 1 9.29 -5.21 6.07
CA MET A 1 8.81 -4.80 4.74
C MET A 1 7.75 -3.73 4.90
N VAL A 2 7.75 -2.75 3.99
CA VAL A 2 6.84 -1.60 3.99
C VAL A 2 6.12 -1.58 2.64
N PRO A 3 4.78 -1.45 2.58
CA PRO A 3 3.84 -1.43 3.70
C PRO A 3 3.42 -2.85 4.17
N ARG A 4 3.71 -3.89 3.38
CA ARG A 4 3.31 -5.27 3.62
C ARG A 4 4.37 -6.25 3.13
N LYS A 5 4.29 -7.51 3.58
CA LYS A 5 5.04 -8.60 3.00
C LYS A 5 4.46 -8.94 1.63
N LEU A 6 5.36 -9.23 0.71
CA LEU A 6 5.01 -9.78 -0.59
C LEU A 6 5.61 -11.18 -0.65
N HIS A 7 4.79 -12.16 -1.07
CA HIS A 7 5.21 -13.55 -1.14
C HIS A 7 6.45 -13.73 -2.02
N VAL A 8 6.55 -12.97 -3.11
CA VAL A 8 7.74 -12.98 -3.99
C VAL A 8 9.03 -12.66 -3.24
N CYS A 9 8.99 -11.76 -2.25
CA CYS A 9 10.18 -11.44 -1.47
C CYS A 9 10.57 -12.58 -0.53
N GLU A 10 9.60 -13.28 0.06
CA GLU A 10 9.86 -14.48 0.86
C GLU A 10 10.48 -15.58 0.01
N MET A 11 9.93 -15.82 -1.19
CA MET A 11 10.48 -16.80 -2.14
C MET A 11 11.93 -16.51 -2.52
N ILE A 12 12.26 -15.23 -2.77
CA ILE A 12 13.64 -14.84 -3.09
C ILE A 12 14.57 -15.07 -1.89
N LEU A 13 14.14 -14.70 -0.68
CA LEU A 13 14.95 -14.88 0.53
C LEU A 13 15.18 -16.36 0.87
N GLU A 14 14.20 -17.20 0.57
CA GLU A 14 14.30 -18.66 0.70
C GLU A 14 15.26 -19.24 -0.35
N HIS A 15 15.11 -18.82 -1.62
CA HIS A 15 15.99 -19.25 -2.72
C HIS A 15 17.47 -18.90 -2.46
N GLU A 16 17.74 -17.71 -1.93
CA GLU A 16 19.10 -17.28 -1.55
C GLU A 16 19.60 -17.91 -0.25
N GLY A 17 18.79 -18.75 0.42
CA GLY A 17 19.17 -19.46 1.65
C GLY A 17 19.30 -18.58 2.89
N VAL A 18 18.87 -17.32 2.83
CA VAL A 18 19.03 -16.33 3.91
C VAL A 18 17.80 -16.22 4.83
N MET A 19 16.67 -16.80 4.43
CA MET A 19 15.39 -16.70 5.16
C MET A 19 15.48 -17.12 6.64
N GLY A 20 16.28 -18.14 6.96
CA GLY A 20 16.46 -18.63 8.33
C GLY A 20 17.28 -17.70 9.24
N TYR A 21 17.98 -16.71 8.68
CA TYR A 21 18.86 -15.81 9.43
C TYR A 21 18.21 -14.45 9.74
N ILE A 22 16.99 -14.22 9.25
CA ILE A 22 16.31 -12.93 9.38
C ILE A 22 14.92 -13.11 9.99
N THR A 23 14.42 -12.06 10.62
CA THR A 23 13.00 -11.98 11.02
C THR A 23 12.32 -10.91 10.19
N ILE A 24 11.27 -11.27 9.47
CA ILE A 24 10.52 -10.31 8.64
C ILE A 24 9.34 -9.77 9.43
N HIS A 25 9.32 -8.46 9.63
CA HIS A 25 8.17 -7.73 10.15
C HIS A 25 7.49 -6.90 9.07
N GLU A 26 6.19 -6.69 9.22
CA GLU A 26 5.43 -5.73 8.43
C GLU A 26 5.32 -4.42 9.19
N LEU A 27 5.59 -3.32 8.50
CA LEU A 27 5.21 -2.00 8.98
C LEU A 27 4.12 -1.50 8.04
N GLN A 28 2.88 -1.50 8.53
CA GLN A 28 1.73 -0.99 7.80
C GLN A 28 1.81 0.54 7.77
N MET A 29 2.64 1.06 6.87
CA MET A 29 2.70 2.48 6.57
C MET A 29 1.46 2.84 5.78
N ASP A 30 0.57 3.54 6.49
CA ASP A 30 -0.71 4.00 5.98
C ASP A 30 -0.63 5.48 5.56
N LEU A 31 -1.77 6.11 5.30
CA LEU A 31 -1.90 7.55 5.09
C LEU A 31 -1.24 8.31 6.25
N ILE A 32 -0.22 9.09 5.92
CA ILE A 32 0.46 9.99 6.85
C ILE A 32 -0.09 11.41 6.72
N PRO A 33 -0.27 12.14 7.83
CA PRO A 33 -0.65 13.54 7.79
C PRO A 33 0.54 14.41 7.41
N LEU A 34 0.43 15.13 6.28
CA LEU A 34 1.40 16.15 5.88
C LEU A 34 1.02 17.53 6.42
N ASP A 35 -0.28 17.79 6.52
CA ASP A 35 -0.87 18.97 7.15
C ASP A 35 -2.22 18.57 7.77
N ARG A 36 -2.94 19.53 8.36
CA ARG A 36 -4.23 19.32 9.05
C ARG A 36 -5.32 18.72 8.15
N ASP A 37 -5.25 18.98 6.86
CA ASP A 37 -6.22 18.58 5.84
C ASP A 37 -5.57 17.81 4.68
N ILE A 38 -4.30 17.41 4.81
CA ILE A 38 -3.54 16.70 3.78
C ILE A 38 -3.05 15.36 4.32
N LEU A 39 -3.55 14.29 3.73
CA LEU A 39 -3.07 12.92 3.96
C LEU A 39 -2.38 12.40 2.69
N SER A 40 -1.24 11.75 2.84
CA SER A 40 -0.48 11.18 1.73
C SER A 40 -0.02 9.75 2.03
N LEU A 41 0.12 8.93 0.98
CA LEU A 41 0.77 7.62 1.07
C LEU A 41 2.26 7.68 0.74
N GLU A 42 2.76 8.82 0.26
CA GLU A 42 4.15 9.02 -0.15
C GLU A 42 4.70 7.86 -1.02
N LEU A 43 4.00 7.60 -2.13
CA LEU A 43 4.37 6.57 -3.10
C LEU A 43 4.95 7.21 -4.38
N PRO A 44 6.22 7.67 -4.38
CA PRO A 44 6.79 8.44 -5.49
C PRO A 44 6.79 7.66 -6.83
N GLN A 45 6.83 6.34 -6.77
CA GLN A 45 6.84 5.48 -7.97
C GLN A 45 5.44 5.04 -8.44
N PHE A 46 4.37 5.39 -7.71
CA PHE A 46 3.02 4.90 -7.99
C PHE A 46 2.59 5.19 -9.43
N PHE A 47 2.82 6.41 -9.91
CA PHE A 47 2.40 6.80 -11.25
C PHE A 47 3.02 5.90 -12.32
N ARG A 48 4.34 5.69 -12.24
CA ARG A 48 5.05 4.84 -13.19
C ARG A 48 4.58 3.39 -13.09
N SER A 49 4.59 2.82 -11.87
CA SER A 49 4.18 1.43 -11.66
C SER A 49 2.75 1.17 -12.17
N PHE A 50 1.80 2.04 -11.84
CA PHE A 50 0.40 1.82 -12.19
C PHE A 50 0.09 2.09 -13.67
N TYR A 51 0.59 3.20 -14.23
CA TYR A 51 0.19 3.65 -15.58
C TYR A 51 1.12 3.17 -16.69
N LEU A 52 2.40 2.95 -16.41
CA LEU A 52 3.39 2.54 -17.42
C LEU A 52 3.66 1.04 -17.32
N ASP A 53 3.90 0.54 -16.10
CA ASP A 53 4.31 -0.86 -15.89
C ASP A 53 3.11 -1.79 -15.68
N SER A 54 1.89 -1.25 -15.59
CA SER A 54 0.65 -1.99 -15.30
C SER A 54 0.71 -2.82 -14.00
N ASP A 55 1.53 -2.36 -13.04
CA ASP A 55 1.65 -2.95 -11.73
C ASP A 55 0.60 -2.34 -10.78
N HIS A 56 -0.37 -3.18 -10.41
CA HIS A 56 -1.47 -2.82 -9.53
C HIS A 56 -1.22 -3.17 -8.05
N THR A 57 -0.01 -3.56 -7.67
CA THR A 57 0.35 -4.00 -6.31
C THR A 57 0.00 -2.96 -5.24
N TRP A 58 0.05 -1.68 -5.58
CA TRP A 58 -0.24 -0.56 -4.67
C TRP A 58 -1.73 -0.33 -4.38
N ILE A 59 -2.64 -0.81 -5.23
CA ILE A 59 -4.09 -0.58 -5.07
C ILE A 59 -4.59 -1.16 -3.75
N GLN A 60 -4.10 -2.33 -3.35
CA GLN A 60 -4.47 -2.91 -2.08
C GLN A 60 -4.02 -2.06 -0.88
N THR A 61 -2.85 -1.44 -0.96
CA THR A 61 -2.38 -0.52 0.08
C THR A 61 -3.33 0.67 0.18
N ILE A 62 -3.64 1.32 -0.95
CA ILE A 62 -4.56 2.47 -1.01
C ILE A 62 -5.94 2.12 -0.46
N ALA A 63 -6.51 0.98 -0.85
CA ALA A 63 -7.81 0.55 -0.38
C ALA A 63 -7.82 0.30 1.15
N LYS A 64 -6.76 -0.33 1.67
CA LYS A 64 -6.62 -0.58 3.11
C LYS A 64 -6.53 0.73 3.90
N SER A 65 -5.88 1.74 3.33
CA SER A 65 -5.82 3.07 3.92
C SER A 65 -7.17 3.75 4.07
N LEU A 66 -8.01 3.65 3.05
CA LEU A 66 -9.37 4.19 3.11
C LEU A 66 -10.23 3.44 4.12
N ILE A 67 -10.05 2.12 4.25
CA ILE A 67 -10.72 1.31 5.28
C ILE A 67 -10.27 1.75 6.69
N ASN A 68 -8.98 2.00 6.88
CA ASN A 68 -8.47 2.46 8.17
C ASN A 68 -8.98 3.86 8.53
N ILE A 69 -9.10 4.77 7.55
CA ILE A 69 -9.81 6.04 7.76
C ILE A 69 -11.24 5.79 8.23
N GLN A 70 -11.97 4.89 7.57
CA GLN A 70 -13.36 4.60 7.97
C GLN A 70 -13.47 4.01 9.38
N ALA A 71 -12.50 3.19 9.78
CA ALA A 71 -12.44 2.63 11.12
C ALA A 71 -12.25 3.72 12.19
N LEU A 72 -11.52 4.80 11.88
CA LEU A 72 -11.23 5.89 12.80
C LEU A 72 -12.29 6.99 12.79
N CYS A 73 -12.83 7.32 11.61
CA CYS A 73 -13.69 8.48 11.38
C CYS A 73 -15.15 8.14 11.13
N GLY A 74 -15.49 6.86 11.00
CA GLY A 74 -16.81 6.39 10.59
C GLY A 74 -16.92 6.07 9.10
N ILE A 75 -18.00 5.38 8.73
CA ILE A 75 -18.22 4.88 7.36
C ILE A 75 -18.34 6.04 6.38
N ILE A 76 -17.69 5.93 5.22
CA ILE A 76 -17.87 6.86 4.09
C ILE A 76 -19.18 6.51 3.41
N PRO A 77 -20.22 7.37 3.47
CA PRO A 77 -21.55 7.01 2.99
C PRO A 77 -21.67 6.99 1.46
N ASN A 78 -20.84 7.75 0.77
CA ASN A 78 -20.88 7.90 -0.69
C ASN A 78 -19.48 7.86 -1.27
N VAL A 79 -19.28 7.09 -2.33
CA VAL A 79 -18.00 6.98 -3.05
C VAL A 79 -18.25 7.28 -4.53
N TYR A 80 -17.50 8.24 -5.07
CA TYR A 80 -17.53 8.63 -6.47
C TYR A 80 -16.13 8.50 -7.05
N GLY A 81 -15.99 7.97 -8.26
CA GLY A 81 -14.70 7.73 -8.88
C GLY A 81 -14.72 7.93 -10.39
N ILE A 82 -13.66 8.52 -10.93
CA ILE A 82 -13.43 8.69 -12.37
C ILE A 82 -11.98 8.28 -12.68
N GLY A 83 -11.82 7.42 -13.68
CA GLY A 83 -10.51 6.96 -14.15
C GLY A 83 -10.25 5.49 -13.88
N LYS A 84 -9.11 5.00 -14.38
CA LYS A 84 -8.73 3.57 -14.25
C LYS A 84 -8.30 3.20 -12.83
N GLY A 85 -7.65 4.12 -12.11
CA GLY A 85 -7.19 3.88 -10.73
C GLY A 85 -8.26 4.09 -9.65
N SER A 86 -9.47 4.50 -10.03
CA SER A 86 -10.58 4.77 -9.11
C SER A 86 -11.67 3.69 -9.13
N LYS A 87 -11.54 2.68 -10.00
CA LYS A 87 -12.50 1.59 -10.17
C LYS A 87 -12.01 0.32 -9.50
#